data_AF-A0A1E7M1D9-F1
#
_entry.id   AF-A0A1E7M1D9-F1
#
_cell.length_a   1.000
_cell.length_b   1.000
_cell.length_c   1.000
_cell.angle_alpha   90.00
_cell.angle_beta   90.00
_cell.angle_gamma   90.00
#
_symmetry.space_group_name_H-M   'P 1'
#
loop_
_entity.id
_entity.type
_entity.pdbx_description
1 polymer ?
#
loop_
_entity_poly.entity_id
_entity_poly.type
_entity_poly.pdbx_seq_one_letter_code
_entity_poly.pdbx_strand_id
1 'polypeptide(L)'
;MAVVRALAAGKAVTVAPVNTTLTTQEAADLLGVSRPTFVKILDEGGLSYTRPGRHRRVLLADVLDYKEARRSQRRQGLDELTRLTEESGLYGD
;
A
#
# COMPACT_ATOMS: atom_id res chain seq x y z
N MET A 1 -15.27 15.64 1.81
CA MET A 1 -14.40 16.61 2.53
C MET A 1 -13.21 15.96 3.27
N ALA A 2 -12.65 14.83 2.83
CA ALA A 2 -11.53 14.21 3.54
C ALA A 2 -10.23 15.05 3.44
N VAL A 3 -9.96 15.62 2.26
CA VAL A 3 -8.79 16.48 1.99
C VAL A 3 -8.82 17.74 2.86
N VAL A 4 -9.94 18.46 2.86
CA VAL A 4 -10.12 19.68 3.67
C VAL A 4 -9.93 19.40 5.17
N ARG A 5 -10.45 18.29 5.68
CA ARG A 5 -10.24 17.88 7.07
C ARG A 5 -8.79 17.55 7.40
N ALA A 6 -8.06 16.90 6.48
CA ALA A 6 -6.65 16.59 6.67
C ALA A 6 -5.81 17.87 6.75
N LEU A 7 -6.07 18.84 5.86
CA LEU A 7 -5.43 20.16 5.89
C LEU A 7 -5.76 20.92 7.18
N ALA A 8 -7.03 20.94 7.60
CA ALA A 8 -7.44 21.58 8.86
C ALA A 8 -6.76 20.97 10.11
N ALA A 9 -6.39 19.68 10.04
CA ALA A 9 -5.66 18.99 11.11
C ALA A 9 -4.12 19.15 10.99
N GLY A 10 -3.63 20.04 10.13
CA GLY A 10 -2.19 20.28 9.92
C GLY A 10 -1.45 19.13 9.25
N LYS A 11 -2.17 18.17 8.63
CA LYS A 11 -1.53 17.05 7.93
C LYS A 11 -1.09 17.50 6.54
N ALA A 12 0.12 17.11 6.15
CA ALA A 12 0.59 17.30 4.79
C ALA A 12 -0.32 16.53 3.80
N VAL A 13 -0.74 17.20 2.72
CA VAL A 13 -1.53 16.60 1.65
C VAL A 13 -0.84 16.87 0.32
N THR A 14 -0.67 15.81 -0.47
CA THR A 14 -0.16 15.90 -1.84
C THR A 14 -1.31 15.71 -2.82
N VAL A 15 -1.42 16.62 -3.81
CA VAL A 15 -2.35 16.48 -4.94
C VAL A 15 -1.53 16.16 -6.19
N ALA A 16 -1.87 15.09 -6.87
CA ALA A 16 -1.19 14.65 -8.09
C ALA A 16 -2.20 14.11 -9.11
N PRO A 17 -1.93 14.27 -10.42
CA PRO A 17 -2.69 13.58 -11.46
C PRO A 17 -2.67 12.06 -11.26
N VAL A 18 -3.76 11.37 -11.60
CA VAL A 18 -3.86 9.90 -11.47
C VAL A 18 -2.84 9.15 -12.33
N ASN A 19 -2.42 9.72 -13.46
CA ASN A 19 -1.42 9.17 -14.37
C ASN A 19 0.02 9.52 -13.97
N THR A 20 0.23 10.04 -12.76
CA THR A 20 1.57 10.34 -12.25
C THR A 20 2.40 9.07 -12.18
N THR A 21 3.59 9.09 -12.80
CA THR A 21 4.55 7.99 -12.73
C THR A 21 5.58 8.23 -11.63
N LEU A 22 5.79 7.24 -10.77
CA LEU A 22 6.75 7.26 -9.68
C LEU A 22 8.01 6.47 -10.01
N THR A 23 9.13 6.88 -9.42
CA THR A 23 10.32 6.04 -9.27
C THR A 23 10.04 4.88 -8.31
N THR A 24 10.90 3.86 -8.35
CA THR A 24 10.86 2.77 -7.36
C THR A 24 11.11 3.24 -5.93
N GLN A 25 11.79 4.38 -5.74
CA GLN A 25 12.03 4.93 -4.39
C GLN A 25 10.76 5.59 -3.86
N GLU A 26 10.16 6.52 -4.61
CA GLU A 26 8.93 7.21 -4.21
C GLU A 26 7.78 6.23 -3.93
N ALA A 27 7.65 5.18 -4.75
CA ALA A 27 6.65 4.14 -4.52
C ALA A 27 6.94 3.30 -3.26
N ALA A 28 8.20 2.99 -2.99
CA ALA A 28 8.60 2.28 -1.76
C ALA A 28 8.28 3.12 -0.51
N ASP A 29 8.59 4.42 -0.56
CA ASP A 29 8.31 5.37 0.50
C ASP A 29 6.79 5.46 0.75
N LEU A 30 5.97 5.49 -0.32
CA LEU A 30 4.51 5.53 -0.22
C LEU A 30 3.91 4.26 0.41
N LEU A 31 4.51 3.10 0.15
CA LEU A 31 4.13 1.82 0.75
C LEU A 31 4.72 1.60 2.14
N GLY A 32 5.66 2.44 2.58
CA GLY A 32 6.36 2.28 3.86
C GLY A 32 7.26 1.05 3.90
N VAL A 33 7.88 0.69 2.77
CA VAL A 33 8.81 -0.45 2.67
C VAL A 33 10.17 0.01 2.13
N SER A 34 11.20 -0.81 2.29
CA SER A 34 12.50 -0.52 1.67
C SER A 34 12.42 -0.62 0.15
N ARG A 35 13.25 0.15 -0.56
CA ARG A 35 13.35 0.07 -2.02
C ARG A 35 13.67 -1.35 -2.53
N PRO A 36 14.59 -2.13 -1.95
CA PRO A 36 14.80 -3.52 -2.35
C PRO A 36 13.54 -4.38 -2.23
N THR A 37 12.75 -4.21 -1.16
CA THR A 37 11.47 -4.90 -1.00
C THR A 37 10.49 -4.50 -2.09
N PHE A 38 10.39 -3.22 -2.43
CA PHE A 38 9.54 -2.77 -3.53
C PHE A 38 9.97 -3.35 -4.88
N VAL A 39 11.28 -3.38 -5.14
CA VAL A 39 11.86 -3.99 -6.34
C VAL A 39 11.49 -5.48 -6.43
N LYS A 40 11.57 -6.21 -5.31
CA LYS A 40 11.14 -7.62 -5.23
C LYS A 40 9.67 -7.80 -5.59
N ILE A 41 8.77 -6.94 -5.09
CA ILE A 41 7.34 -6.96 -5.46
C ILE A 41 7.15 -6.81 -6.98
N LEU A 42 7.91 -5.90 -7.62
CA LEU A 42 7.85 -5.73 -9.08
C LEU A 42 8.37 -6.96 -9.83
N ASP A 43 9.47 -7.56 -9.35
CA ASP A 43 10.09 -8.73 -9.97
C ASP A 43 9.23 -10.00 -9.79
N GLU A 44 8.42 -10.07 -8.73
CA GLU A 44 7.42 -11.11 -8.48
C GLU A 44 6.08 -10.86 -9.21
N GLY A 45 5.97 -9.77 -9.97
CA GLY A 45 4.75 -9.44 -10.74
C GLY A 45 3.60 -8.87 -9.90
N GLY A 46 3.86 -8.44 -8.66
CA GLY A 46 2.84 -7.86 -7.79
C GLY A 46 2.33 -6.48 -8.24
N LEU A 47 3.08 -5.79 -9.11
CA LEU A 47 2.74 -4.48 -9.65
C LEU A 47 3.29 -4.30 -11.06
N SER A 48 2.49 -3.70 -11.94
CA SER A 48 2.92 -3.31 -13.29
C SER A 48 3.94 -2.18 -13.24
N TYR A 49 4.91 -2.21 -14.15
CA TYR A 49 5.87 -1.13 -14.33
C TYR A 49 6.24 -0.95 -15.80
N THR A 50 6.71 0.24 -16.14
CA THR A 50 7.31 0.54 -17.44
C THR A 50 8.78 0.88 -17.28
N ARG A 51 9.54 0.85 -18.38
CA ARG A 51 10.94 1.29 -18.45
C ARG A 51 11.14 2.21 -19.66
N PRO A 52 10.70 3.48 -19.60
CA PRO A 52 10.93 4.44 -20.70
C PRO A 52 12.41 4.83 -20.88
N GLY A 53 13.33 4.16 -20.18
CA GLY A 53 14.77 4.34 -20.20
C GLY A 53 15.42 3.28 -19.30
N ARG A 54 16.48 3.64 -18.57
CA ARG A 54 17.20 2.69 -17.69
C ARG A 54 16.40 2.27 -16.45
N HIS A 55 15.55 3.14 -15.92
CA HIS A 55 14.91 2.96 -14.61
C HIS A 55 13.44 2.59 -14.73
N ARG A 56 12.99 1.70 -13.83
CA ARG A 56 11.57 1.32 -13.70
C ARG A 56 10.74 2.50 -13.22
N ARG A 57 9.53 2.61 -13.77
CA ARG A 57 8.50 3.58 -13.40
C ARG A 57 7.18 2.86 -13.16
N VAL A 58 6.44 3.28 -12.14
CA VAL A 58 5.13 2.71 -11.78
C VAL A 58 4.08 3.80 -11.74
N LEU A 59 2.82 3.48 -12.02
CA LEU A 59 1.74 4.47 -11.88
C LEU A 59 1.39 4.64 -10.41
N LEU A 60 1.14 5.89 -10.00
CA LEU A 60 0.68 6.20 -8.65
C LEU A 60 -0.63 5.46 -8.33
N ALA A 61 -1.56 5.40 -9.30
CA ALA A 61 -2.81 4.66 -9.17
C ALA A 61 -2.57 3.19 -8.78
N ASP A 62 -1.75 2.47 -9.54
CA ASP A 62 -1.44 1.05 -9.28
C ASP A 62 -0.84 0.86 -7.88
N VAL A 63 0.06 1.74 -7.44
CA VAL A 63 0.68 1.66 -6.11
C VAL A 63 -0.36 1.88 -4.99
N LEU A 64 -1.30 2.81 -5.17
CA LEU A 64 -2.38 3.05 -4.21
C LEU A 64 -3.37 1.88 -4.15
N ASP A 65 -3.72 1.31 -5.30
CA ASP A 65 -4.61 0.14 -5.37
C ASP A 65 -3.97 -1.08 -4.69
N TYR A 66 -2.68 -1.32 -4.94
CA TYR A 66 -1.92 -2.36 -4.26
C TYR A 66 -1.89 -2.15 -2.74
N LYS A 67 -1.71 -0.90 -2.28
CA LYS A 67 -1.70 -0.57 -0.85
C LYS A 67 -3.04 -0.90 -0.19
N GLU A 68 -4.15 -0.55 -0.84
CA GLU A 68 -5.48 -0.81 -0.29
C GLU A 68 -5.83 -2.30 -0.31
N ALA A 69 -5.51 -3.02 -1.38
CA ALA A 69 -5.67 -4.47 -1.46
C ALA A 69 -4.92 -5.18 -0.31
N ARG A 70 -3.66 -4.79 -0.06
CA ARG A 70 -2.85 -5.35 1.03
C ARG A 70 -3.39 -5.01 2.41
N ARG A 71 -3.95 -3.82 2.59
CA ARG A 71 -4.60 -3.39 3.83
C ARG A 71 -5.86 -4.22 4.11
N SER A 72 -6.65 -4.50 3.08
CA SER A 72 -7.85 -5.34 3.16
C SER A 72 -7.48 -6.78 3.55
N GLN A 73 -6.51 -7.39 2.87
CA GLN A 73 -6.02 -8.73 3.19
C GLN A 73 -5.50 -8.85 4.63
N ARG A 74 -4.74 -7.84 5.11
CA ARG A 74 -4.27 -7.82 6.50
C ARG A 74 -5.42 -7.77 7.50
N ARG A 75 -6.48 -7.02 7.20
CA ARG A 75 -7.67 -6.94 8.07
C ARG A 75 -8.39 -8.28 8.12
N GLN A 76 -8.63 -8.91 6.97
CA GLN A 76 -9.25 -10.22 6.88
C GLN A 76 -8.48 -11.29 7.66
N GLY A 77 -7.15 -11.29 7.58
CA GLY A 77 -6.33 -12.24 8.34
C GLY A 77 -6.41 -12.04 9.86
N LEU A 78 -6.51 -10.78 10.33
CA LEU A 78 -6.73 -10.49 11.74
C LEU A 78 -8.12 -10.94 12.20
N ASP A 79 -9.15 -10.64 11.41
CA ASP A 79 -10.53 -11.03 11.70
C ASP A 79 -10.67 -12.58 11.75
N GLU A 80 -9.92 -13.30 10.91
CA GLU A 80 -9.86 -14.77 10.92
C GLU A 80 -9.19 -15.31 12.18
N LEU A 81 -8.06 -14.73 12.59
CA LEU A 81 -7.36 -15.13 13.81
C LEU A 81 -8.23 -14.88 15.06
N THR A 82 -8.96 -13.76 15.10
CA THR A 82 -9.92 -13.47 16.17
C THR A 82 -11.00 -14.53 16.23
N ARG A 83 -11.63 -14.87 15.08
CA ARG A 83 -12.69 -15.89 15.03
C ARG A 83 -12.19 -17.27 15.47
N LEU A 84 -11.02 -17.70 14.98
CA LEU A 84 -10.41 -18.98 15.36
C LEU A 84 -10.10 -19.03 16.87
N THR A 85 -9.73 -17.91 17.48
CA THR A 85 -9.47 -17.83 18.93
C THR A 85 -10.76 -17.91 19.74
N GLU A 86 -11.84 -17.28 19.27
CA GLU A 86 -13.18 -17.35 19.87
C GLU A 86 -13.78 -18.76 19.77
N GLU A 87 -13.63 -19.43 18.62
CA GLU A 87 -14.09 -20.80 18.39
C GLU A 87 -13.27 -21.85 19.18
N SER A 88 -11.99 -21.56 19.47
CA SER A 88 -11.12 -22.44 20.27
C SER A 88 -11.31 -22.32 21.78
N GLY A 89 -12.22 -21.46 22.26
CA GLY A 89 -12.62 -21.39 23.67
C GLY A 89 -11.54 -20.90 24.64
N LEU A 90 -10.48 -20.22 24.17
CA LEU A 90 -9.31 -19.90 25.00
C LEU A 90 -9.45 -18.63 25.89
N TYR A 91 -10.69 -18.23 26.20
CA TYR A 91 -11.01 -17.29 27.27
C TYR A 91 -12.14 -17.87 28.13
N GLY A 92 -11.78 -18.91 28.88
CA GLY A 92 -12.60 -19.54 29.89
C GLY A 92 -11.73 -20.03 31.04
N ASP A 93 -11.16 -19.09 31.80
CA ASP A 93 -10.86 -19.17 33.23
C ASP A 93 -10.59 -17.75 33.78
#